data_AF-E2BLY9-F1
#
_entry.id   AF-E2BLY9-F1
#
_cell.length_a   1.000
_cell.length_b   1.000
_cell.length_c   1.000
_cell.angle_alpha   90.00
_cell.angle_beta   90.00
_cell.angle_gamma   90.00
#
_symmetry.space_group_name_H-M   'P 1'
#
loop_
_entity.id
_entity.type
_entity.pdbx_description
1 polymer ?
#
loop_
_entity_poly.entity_id
_entity_poly.type
_entity_poly.pdbx_seq_one_letter_code
_entity_poly.pdbx_strand_id
1 'polypeptide(L)' 'LIIRWRRMQARILEDRPLQCYKCLHYGHMAATCQTDNGLAGRCFRCGGAGHVAQGCTADVCCPLCQKEGRKA' A
#
# COMPACT_ATOMS: atom_id res chain seq x y z
N LEU A 1 4.05 39.54 25.44
CA LEU A 1 3.93 38.30 24.63
C LEU A 1 3.13 37.27 25.42
N ILE A 2 2.04 36.72 24.87
CA ILE A 2 1.23 35.71 25.56
C ILE A 2 1.48 34.37 24.86
N ILE A 3 2.25 33.48 25.47
CA ILE A 3 2.45 32.11 24.99
C ILE A 3 1.38 31.25 25.68
N ARG A 4 0.46 30.67 24.92
CA ARG A 4 -0.56 29.74 25.43
C ARG A 4 -0.30 28.34 24.91
N TRP A 5 -0.21 27.39 25.81
CA TRP A 5 -0.10 25.97 25.48
C TRP A 5 -1.49 25.39 25.25
N ARG A 6 -1.70 24.70 24.12
CA ARG A 6 -2.92 23.95 23.82
C ARG A 6 -2.62 22.46 23.90
N ARG A 7 -3.41 21.70 24.65
CA ARG A 7 -3.33 20.24 24.65
C ARG A 7 -3.99 19.69 23.39
N MET A 8 -3.27 18.84 22.66
CA MET A 8 -3.79 18.05 21.55
C MET A 8 -3.94 16.60 22.03
N GLN A 9 -5.08 15.97 21.74
CA GLN A 9 -5.22 14.54 21.96
C GLN A 9 -4.54 13.80 20.81
N ALA A 10 -3.59 12.94 21.15
CA ALA A 10 -3.10 11.90 20.26
C ALA A 10 -3.74 10.57 20.68
N ARG A 11 -4.30 9.84 19.73
CA ARG A 11 -4.72 8.45 19.95
C ARG A 11 -3.56 7.56 19.54
N ILE A 12 -3.13 6.66 20.43
CA ILE A 12 -2.15 5.63 20.09
C ILE A 12 -2.88 4.62 19.20
N LEU A 13 -2.38 4.45 17.98
CA LEU A 13 -2.83 3.39 17.08
C LEU A 13 -2.01 2.13 17.34
N GLU A 14 -2.60 0.97 17.09
CA GLU A 14 -1.89 -0.30 17.10
C GLU A 14 -0.77 -0.30 16.05
N ASP A 15 0.23 -1.17 16.25
CA ASP A 15 1.34 -1.29 15.32
C ASP A 15 0.83 -1.74 13.94
N ARG A 16 1.30 -1.05 12.88
CA ARG A 16 0.91 -1.37 11.52
C ARG A 16 1.67 -2.64 11.10
N PRO A 17 0.96 -3.75 10.81
CA PRO A 17 1.62 -5.01 10.49
C PRO A 17 2.51 -4.88 9.25
N LEU A 18 3.67 -5.56 9.30
CA LEU A 18 4.65 -5.56 8.23
C LEU A 18 4.05 -6.17 6.96
N GLN A 19 3.96 -5.36 5.90
CA GLN A 19 3.44 -5.76 4.60
C GLN A 19 4.50 -5.60 3.51
N CYS A 20 4.67 -6.62 2.69
CA CYS A 20 5.59 -6.62 1.57
C CYS A 20 5.04 -5.75 0.43
N TYR A 21 5.77 -4.73 -0.01
CA TYR A 21 5.32 -3.88 -1.12
C TYR A 21 5.40 -4.57 -2.50
N LYS A 22 6.15 -5.69 -2.63
CA LYS A 22 6.24 -6.45 -3.89
C LYS A 22 5.04 -7.36 -4.11
N CYS A 23 4.52 -8.02 -3.08
CA CYS A 23 3.44 -9.00 -3.23
C CYS A 23 2.19 -8.67 -2.40
N LEU A 24 2.21 -7.59 -1.62
CA LEU A 24 1.13 -7.12 -0.74
C LEU A 24 0.70 -8.09 0.36
N HIS A 25 1.47 -9.16 0.63
CA HIS A 25 1.25 -10.07 1.74
C HIS A 25 1.97 -9.62 3.02
N TYR A 26 1.46 -10.03 4.17
CA TYR A 26 2.04 -9.72 5.48
C TYR A 26 3.20 -10.67 5.85
N GLY A 27 3.99 -10.26 6.85
CA GLY A 27 4.99 -11.11 7.51
C GLY A 27 6.40 -11.06 6.92
N HIS A 28 6.63 -10.31 5.84
CA HIS A 28 7.96 -10.17 5.25
C HIS A 28 8.14 -8.84 4.51
N MET A 29 9.40 -8.49 4.24
CA MET A 29 9.78 -7.32 3.44
C MET A 29 10.03 -7.72 1.99
N ALA A 30 10.03 -6.74 1.09
CA ALA A 30 10.38 -6.96 -0.31
C ALA A 30 11.80 -7.53 -0.54
N ALA A 31 12.71 -7.30 0.40
CA ALA A 31 14.07 -7.85 0.38
C ALA A 31 14.08 -9.38 0.56
N THR A 32 13.12 -9.93 1.30
CA THR A 32 12.99 -11.37 1.59
C THR A 32 11.83 -12.01 0.84
N CYS A 33 11.20 -11.28 -0.08
CA CYS A 33 10.09 -11.76 -0.88
C CYS A 33 10.59 -12.75 -1.95
N GLN A 34 10.04 -13.97 -1.94
CA GLN A 34 10.36 -15.04 -2.87
C GLN A 34 9.39 -15.10 -4.08
N THR A 35 8.53 -14.08 -4.25
CA THR A 35 7.57 -14.05 -5.35
C THR A 35 8.20 -13.48 -6.61
N ASP A 36 8.31 -14.30 -7.66
CA ASP A 36 8.88 -13.90 -8.96
C ASP A 36 7.96 -12.93 -9.72
N ASN A 37 6.64 -13.13 -9.62
CA ASN A 37 5.61 -12.34 -10.29
C ASN A 37 4.87 -11.40 -9.31
N GLY A 38 5.63 -10.52 -8.67
CA GLY A 38 5.10 -9.48 -7.80
C GLY A 38 4.40 -8.33 -8.55
N LEU A 39 3.79 -7.44 -7.77
CA LEU A 39 3.28 -6.11 -8.12
C LEU A 39 4.38 -5.04 -8.10
N ALA A 40 5.65 -5.44 -7.99
CA ALA A 40 6.78 -4.53 -8.04
C ALA A 40 6.75 -3.71 -9.34
N GLY A 41 6.78 -2.38 -9.21
CA GLY A 41 6.72 -1.48 -10.37
C GLY A 41 5.35 -1.39 -11.06
N ARG A 42 4.31 -2.01 -10.49
CA ARG A 42 2.93 -1.84 -10.95
C ARG A 42 2.22 -0.75 -10.16
N CYS A 43 1.27 -0.10 -10.81
CA CYS A 43 0.42 0.90 -10.20
C CYS A 43 -0.44 0.26 -9.10
N PHE A 44 -0.31 0.74 -7.86
CA PHE A 44 -1.10 0.24 -6.73
C PHE A 44 -2.60 0.55 -6.85
N ARG A 45 -3.01 1.45 -7.76
CA ARG A 45 -4.42 1.79 -8.01
C ARG A 45 -5.11 0.82 -8.96
N CYS A 46 -4.44 0.43 -10.05
CA CYS A 46 -5.06 -0.30 -11.16
C CYS A 46 -4.30 -1.57 -11.60
N GLY A 47 -3.15 -1.87 -11.00
CA GLY A 47 -2.31 -3.02 -11.36
C GLY A 47 -1.53 -2.90 -12.68
N GLY A 48 -1.71 -1.80 -13.43
CA GLY A 48 -1.02 -1.54 -14.70
C GLY A 48 0.47 -1.21 -14.55
N ALA A 49 1.23 -1.35 -15.64
CA ALA A 49 2.65 -0.99 -15.70
C ALA A 49 2.88 0.40 -16.34
N GLY A 50 4.09 0.93 -16.20
CA GLY A 50 4.53 2.15 -16.88
C GLY A 50 4.07 3.47 -16.22
N HIS A 51 3.42 3.41 -15.06
CA HIS A 51 3.01 4.61 -14.31
C HIS A 51 2.84 4.31 -12.81
N VAL A 52 2.80 5.37 -12.01
CA VAL A 52 2.54 5.30 -10.56
C VAL A 52 1.12 5.75 -10.22
N ALA A 53 0.63 5.38 -9.04
CA ALA A 53 -0.74 5.65 -8.60
C ALA A 53 -1.12 7.14 -8.60
N GLN A 54 -0.16 8.03 -8.33
CA GLN A 54 -0.38 9.48 -8.26
C GLN A 54 -0.95 10.09 -9.55
N GLY A 55 -0.61 9.54 -10.73
CA GLY A 55 -1.10 10.00 -12.03
C GLY A 55 -2.10 9.05 -12.69
N CYS A 56 -2.54 8.00 -11.99
CA CYS A 56 -3.41 6.98 -12.58
C CYS A 56 -4.87 7.44 -12.60
N THR A 57 -5.49 7.47 -13.78
CA THR A 57 -6.91 7.82 -13.98
C THR A 57 -7.83 6.61 -14.14
N ALA A 58 -7.26 5.40 -14.20
CA ALA A 58 -8.03 4.17 -14.32
C ALA A 58 -8.87 3.90 -13.05
N ASP A 59 -9.88 3.04 -13.22
CA ASP A 59 -10.69 2.57 -12.10
C ASP A 59 -9.84 1.89 -11.04
N VAL A 60 -10.24 2.10 -9.78
CA VAL A 60 -9.58 1.50 -8.64
C VAL A 60 -9.90 0.01 -8.64
N CYS A 61 -8.88 -0.83 -8.60
CA CYS A 61 -9.06 -2.26 -8.42
C CYS A 61 -8.06 -2.79 -7.39
N CYS A 62 -8.44 -3.83 -6.65
CA CYS A 62 -7.48 -4.56 -5.83
C CYS A 62 -6.57 -5.38 -6.76
N PRO A 63 -5.26 -5.07 -6.84
CA PRO A 63 -4.37 -5.76 -7.77
C PRO A 63 -4.14 -7.23 -7.40
N LEU A 64 -4.40 -7.61 -6.15
CA LEU A 64 -4.42 -9.02 -5.72
C LEU A 64 -5.67 -9.73 -6.24
N CYS A 65 -6.85 -9.17 -6.02
CA CYS A 65 -8.10 -9.76 -6.52
C CYS A 65 -8.08 -9.89 -8.05
N GLN A 66 -7.57 -8.87 -8.75
CA GLN A 66 -7.41 -8.90 -10.20
C GLN A 66 -6.49 -10.03 -10.67
N LYS A 67 -5.32 -10.22 -10.02
CA LYS A 67 -4.40 -11.33 -10.32
C LYS A 67 -5.05 -12.69 -10.10
N GLU A 68 -5.93 -12.78 -9.11
CA GLU A 68 -6.61 -14.00 -8.68
C GLU A 68 -7.94 -14.24 -9.43
N GLY A 69 -8.33 -13.36 -10.35
CA GLY A 69 -9.60 -13.46 -11.08
C GLY A 69 -10.85 -13.28 -10.21
N ARG A 70 -10.69 -12.72 -9.00
CA ARG A 70 -11.79 -12.44 -8.07
C ARG A 70 -12.34 -11.04 -8.30
N LYS A 71 -13.64 -10.84 -8.12
CA LYS A 71 -14.21 -9.49 -8.04
C LYS A 71 -13.66 -8.81 -6.79
N ALA A 72 -12.99 -7.68 -7.00
CA ALA A 72 -12.42 -6.82 -5.97
C ALA A 72 -13.52 -6.04 -5.26
#